data_AF-A0A2I0NG90-F1
#
_entry.id   AF-A0A2I0NG90-F1
#
_cell.length_a   1.000
_cell.length_b   1.000
_cell.length_c   1.000
_cell.angle_alpha   90.00
_cell.angle_beta   90.00
_cell.angle_gamma   90.00
#
_symmetry.space_group_name_H-M   'P 1'
#
loop_
_entity.id
_entity.type
_entity.pdbx_description
1 polymer ?
#
loop_
_entity_poly.entity_id
_entity_poly.type
_entity_poly.pdbx_seq_one_letter_code
_entity_poly.pdbx_strand_id
1 'polypeptide(L)'
;MNAEIKAELISIGAVDIDPRLLGRITIPTAGPGAGGRAFFFKSGSNRVRLVVDEGAPLQAVKENGDIVILKGGRELVRGTIEEELIHCPGQAYITMSERCIYDCKFCPVPKLKGKVKSVDEILALVEDANSHGNMEGISITSGVEETPEKEVEKTVAVLKELRKRYDVPIGISVYPTRDSSRLLKEAGATEIKYNVETMDPVIYDKYCKKPP
;
A
#
# COMPACT_ATOMS: atom_id res chain seq x y z
N MET A 1 6.49 17.24 -11.84
CA MET A 1 5.27 17.30 -12.67
C MET A 1 4.17 18.12 -12.00
N ASN A 2 3.26 18.67 -12.80
CA ASN A 2 2.03 19.34 -12.33
C ASN A 2 0.85 18.33 -12.23
N ALA A 3 -0.34 18.81 -11.83
CA ALA A 3 -1.51 17.96 -11.65
C ALA A 3 -2.08 17.38 -12.96
N GLU A 4 -2.01 18.14 -14.06
CA GLU A 4 -2.49 17.72 -15.39
C GLU A 4 -1.68 16.54 -15.93
N ILE A 5 -0.34 16.67 -15.91
CA ILE A 5 0.57 15.58 -16.30
C ILE A 5 0.37 14.36 -15.40
N LYS A 6 0.23 14.57 -14.08
CA LYS A 6 -0.04 13.47 -13.14
C LYS A 6 -1.35 12.74 -13.49
N ALA A 7 -2.41 13.48 -13.79
CA ALA A 7 -3.70 12.91 -14.17
C ALA A 7 -3.59 12.13 -15.49
N GLU A 8 -2.85 12.64 -16.47
CA GLU A 8 -2.60 11.97 -17.73
C GLU A 8 -1.83 10.65 -17.56
N LEU A 9 -0.78 10.65 -16.76
CA LEU A 9 -0.02 9.44 -16.42
C LEU A 9 -0.89 8.40 -15.71
N ILE A 10 -1.72 8.82 -14.75
CA ILE A 10 -2.64 7.92 -14.03
C ILE A 10 -3.71 7.36 -14.99
N SER A 11 -4.25 8.20 -15.88
CA SER A 11 -5.27 7.80 -16.85
C SER A 11 -4.76 6.76 -17.84
N ILE A 12 -3.48 6.83 -18.22
CA ILE A 12 -2.85 5.84 -19.10
C ILE A 12 -2.43 4.61 -18.28
N GLY A 13 -1.84 4.82 -17.10
CA GLY A 13 -1.53 3.79 -16.11
C GLY A 13 -0.36 2.85 -16.47
N ALA A 14 0.13 2.87 -17.71
CA ALA A 14 1.19 1.98 -18.19
C ALA A 14 2.25 2.71 -19.02
N VAL A 15 3.46 2.16 -19.04
CA VAL A 15 4.61 2.69 -19.78
C VAL A 15 5.48 1.57 -20.32
N ASP A 16 5.94 1.74 -21.55
CA ASP A 16 6.95 0.91 -22.18
C ASP A 16 8.32 1.41 -21.71
N ILE A 17 8.98 0.59 -20.89
CA ILE A 17 10.29 0.88 -20.33
C ILE A 17 11.15 -0.36 -20.38
N ASP A 18 12.43 -0.20 -20.76
CA ASP A 18 13.40 -1.28 -20.65
C ASP A 18 13.49 -1.78 -19.19
N PRO A 19 13.15 -3.05 -18.91
CA PRO A 19 13.13 -3.56 -17.55
C PRO A 19 14.49 -3.51 -16.84
N ARG A 20 15.60 -3.37 -17.57
CA ARG A 20 16.94 -3.20 -17.00
C ARG A 20 17.15 -1.84 -16.33
N LEU A 21 16.30 -0.87 -16.65
CA LEU A 21 16.30 0.46 -16.02
C LEU A 21 15.56 0.46 -14.68
N LEU A 22 14.73 -0.55 -14.45
CA LEU A 22 14.02 -0.75 -13.20
C LEU A 22 15.00 -1.38 -12.20
N GLY A 23 15.22 -0.71 -11.07
CA GLY A 23 16.03 -1.24 -9.96
C GLY A 23 15.32 -2.41 -9.28
N ARG A 24 15.10 -2.33 -7.97
CA ARG A 24 14.32 -3.37 -7.27
C ARG A 24 12.83 -3.23 -7.61
N ILE A 25 12.24 -4.26 -8.21
CA ILE A 25 10.81 -4.31 -8.55
C ILE A 25 10.10 -5.23 -7.56
N THR A 26 8.92 -4.82 -7.09
CA THR A 26 7.97 -5.71 -6.40
C THR A 26 6.90 -6.16 -7.40
N ILE A 27 6.42 -7.39 -7.26
CA ILE A 27 5.24 -7.86 -7.99
C ILE A 27 4.03 -7.62 -7.07
N PRO A 28 3.06 -6.77 -7.46
CA PRO A 28 1.89 -6.51 -6.63
C PRO A 28 1.06 -7.79 -6.49
N THR A 29 0.70 -8.14 -5.26
CA THR A 29 -0.18 -9.29 -4.94
C THR A 29 -1.64 -8.88 -4.80
N ALA A 30 -1.96 -7.58 -4.86
CA ALA A 30 -3.32 -7.04 -4.74
C ALA A 30 -3.50 -5.72 -5.52
N GLY A 31 -4.75 -5.38 -5.83
CA GLY A 31 -5.13 -4.17 -6.57
C GLY A 31 -5.22 -4.37 -8.10
N PRO A 32 -5.61 -3.32 -8.87
CA PRO A 32 -5.83 -3.41 -10.33
C PRO A 32 -4.59 -3.79 -11.16
N GLY A 33 -3.39 -3.71 -10.59
CA GLY A 33 -2.12 -4.08 -11.23
C GLY A 33 -1.49 -5.39 -10.71
N ALA A 34 -2.27 -6.23 -10.03
CA ALA A 34 -1.77 -7.50 -9.48
C ALA A 34 -1.25 -8.44 -10.59
N GLY A 35 -0.05 -8.99 -10.40
CA GLY A 35 0.61 -9.90 -11.36
C GLY A 35 1.47 -9.23 -12.44
N GLY A 36 1.43 -7.90 -12.59
CA GLY A 36 2.29 -7.13 -13.50
C GLY A 36 3.54 -6.57 -12.82
N ARG A 37 4.56 -6.19 -13.61
CA ARG A 37 5.67 -5.38 -13.08
C ARG A 37 5.20 -3.93 -12.98
N ALA A 38 5.40 -3.29 -11.84
CA ALA A 38 5.05 -1.89 -11.64
C ALA A 38 6.17 -1.17 -10.89
N PHE A 39 6.23 0.15 -11.04
CA PHE A 39 7.19 0.98 -10.33
C PHE A 39 6.59 2.34 -9.97
N PHE A 40 7.21 3.02 -9.02
CA PHE A 40 6.86 4.39 -8.68
C PHE A 40 7.77 5.36 -9.44
N PHE A 41 7.16 6.27 -10.19
CA PHE A 41 7.83 7.38 -10.84
C PHE A 41 7.57 8.67 -10.07
N LYS A 42 8.63 9.39 -9.72
CA LYS A 42 8.56 10.68 -9.02
C LYS A 42 9.14 11.79 -9.87
N SER A 43 8.41 12.90 -9.94
CA SER A 43 8.85 14.13 -10.60
C SER A 43 8.49 15.32 -9.73
N GLY A 44 9.50 15.93 -9.10
CA GLY A 44 9.32 16.94 -8.06
C GLY A 44 8.66 16.35 -6.80
N SER A 45 7.61 16.99 -6.29
CA SER A 45 6.84 16.53 -5.13
C SER A 45 5.75 15.50 -5.46
N ASN A 46 5.56 15.16 -6.73
CA ASN A 46 4.49 14.29 -7.18
C ASN A 46 5.03 12.91 -7.54
N ARG A 47 4.24 11.87 -7.21
CA ARG A 47 4.48 10.48 -7.61
C ARG A 47 3.28 9.85 -8.32
N VAL A 48 3.55 8.91 -9.21
CA VAL A 48 2.58 8.00 -9.83
C VAL A 48 3.12 6.58 -9.80
N ARG A 49 2.23 5.60 -9.73
CA ARG A 49 2.56 4.20 -9.93
C ARG A 49 2.17 3.81 -11.35
N LEU A 50 3.10 3.24 -12.10
CA LEU A 50 2.90 2.84 -13.50
C LEU A 50 3.19 1.36 -13.67
N VAL A 51 2.39 0.70 -14.50
CA VAL A 51 2.60 -0.68 -14.95
C VAL A 51 3.59 -0.68 -16.12
N VAL A 52 4.44 -1.69 -16.17
CA VAL A 52 5.37 -1.93 -17.28
C VAL A 52 4.63 -2.73 -18.35
N ASP A 53 4.48 -2.14 -19.55
CA ASP A 53 3.80 -2.75 -20.69
C ASP A 53 4.46 -2.29 -22.01
N GLU A 54 5.02 -3.24 -22.76
CA GLU A 54 5.70 -2.99 -24.04
C GLU A 54 4.75 -2.42 -25.13
N GLY A 55 3.43 -2.56 -24.95
CA GLY A 55 2.42 -1.99 -25.85
C GLY A 55 1.90 -0.62 -25.43
N ALA A 56 2.41 -0.04 -24.34
CA ALA A 56 1.87 1.21 -23.80
C ALA A 56 2.14 2.42 -24.71
N PRO A 57 1.22 3.41 -24.75
CA PRO A 57 1.40 4.62 -25.55
C PRO A 57 2.43 5.61 -24.96
N LEU A 58 2.87 5.38 -23.72
CA LEU A 58 3.96 6.10 -23.08
C LEU A 58 5.23 5.27 -23.19
N GLN A 59 6.34 5.94 -23.49
CA GLN A 59 7.67 5.32 -23.52
C GLN A 59 8.54 5.95 -22.44
N ALA A 60 9.44 5.20 -21.82
CA ALA A 60 10.41 5.74 -20.88
C ALA A 60 11.83 5.37 -21.26
N VAL A 61 12.70 6.38 -21.23
CA VAL A 61 14.12 6.26 -21.54
C VAL A 61 14.96 6.86 -20.42
N LYS A 62 16.20 6.40 -20.29
CA LYS A 62 17.18 6.99 -19.37
C LYS A 62 17.99 8.06 -20.09
N GLU A 63 17.95 9.28 -19.58
CA GLU A 63 18.73 10.41 -20.10
C GLU A 63 19.38 11.17 -18.94
N ASN A 64 20.70 11.37 -19.00
CA ASN A 64 21.46 12.14 -17.99
C ASN A 64 21.23 11.68 -16.54
N GLY A 65 20.94 10.39 -16.34
CA GLY A 65 20.66 9.83 -15.00
C GLY A 65 19.18 9.82 -14.62
N ASP A 66 18.35 10.60 -15.30
CA ASP A 66 16.91 10.66 -15.07
C ASP A 66 16.15 9.68 -15.96
N ILE A 67 14.92 9.37 -15.56
CA ILE A 67 13.91 8.72 -16.39
C ILE A 67 13.04 9.79 -17.04
N VAL A 68 12.93 9.72 -18.36
CA VAL A 68 12.13 10.62 -19.18
C VAL A 68 10.99 9.84 -19.78
N ILE A 69 9.75 10.24 -19.46
CA ILE A 69 8.55 9.66 -20.05
C ILE A 69 8.16 10.51 -21.27
N LEU A 70 8.02 9.84 -22.40
CA LEU A 70 7.65 10.39 -23.69
C LEU A 70 6.21 9.99 -24.04
N LYS A 71 5.49 10.89 -24.70
CA LYS A 71 4.19 10.61 -25.35
C LYS A 71 4.26 11.03 -26.81
N GLY A 72 4.10 10.09 -27.73
CA GLY A 72 4.24 10.35 -29.16
C GLY A 72 5.62 10.93 -29.53
N GLY A 73 6.68 10.43 -28.88
CA GLY A 73 8.07 10.86 -29.11
C GLY A 73 8.45 12.22 -28.52
N ARG A 74 7.55 12.89 -27.78
CA ARG A 74 7.84 14.17 -27.11
C ARG A 74 7.94 13.97 -25.60
N GLU A 75 8.89 14.65 -24.97
CA GLU A 75 9.02 14.66 -23.51
C GLU A 75 7.73 15.18 -22.87
N LEU A 76 7.11 14.31 -22.07
CA LEU A 76 5.95 14.64 -21.24
C LEU A 76 6.41 15.03 -19.83
N VAL A 77 7.35 14.27 -19.26
CA VAL A 77 7.84 14.48 -17.90
C VAL A 77 9.20 13.82 -17.67
N ARG A 78 10.00 14.43 -16.79
CA ARG A 78 11.27 13.89 -16.29
C ARG A 78 11.25 13.69 -14.79
N GLY A 79 11.93 12.65 -14.31
CA GLY A 79 11.94 12.27 -12.91
C GLY A 79 12.81 11.05 -12.62
N THR A 80 12.57 10.41 -11.48
CA THR A 80 13.31 9.24 -11.01
C THR A 80 12.38 8.08 -10.68
N ILE A 81 12.93 6.88 -10.67
CA ILE A 81 12.25 5.70 -10.10
C ILE A 81 12.46 5.75 -8.58
N GLU A 82 11.37 5.68 -7.83
CA GLU A 82 11.41 5.46 -6.38
C GLU A 82 11.28 3.97 -6.08
N GLU A 83 12.20 3.44 -5.27
CA GLU A 83 12.13 2.07 -4.81
C GLU A 83 11.01 1.88 -3.79
N GLU A 84 10.31 0.75 -3.90
CA GLU A 84 9.35 0.31 -2.88
C GLU A 84 10.09 -0.38 -1.74
N LEU A 85 9.66 -0.11 -0.50
CA LEU A 85 10.08 -0.91 0.66
C LEU A 85 9.19 -2.15 0.76
N ILE A 86 8.00 -1.99 1.32
CA ILE A 86 6.94 -3.00 1.34
C ILE A 86 5.69 -2.32 0.82
N HIS A 87 5.40 -2.54 -0.47
CA HIS A 87 4.26 -2.00 -1.23
C HIS A 87 4.20 -0.48 -1.43
N CYS A 88 4.97 0.32 -0.68
CA CYS A 88 4.93 1.78 -0.74
C CYS A 88 6.34 2.39 -0.57
N PRO A 89 6.72 3.42 -1.35
CA PRO A 89 7.99 4.12 -1.13
C PRO A 89 8.02 4.83 0.22
N GLY A 90 9.08 4.58 0.99
CA GLY A 90 9.28 5.16 2.32
C GLY A 90 8.39 4.59 3.42
N GLN A 91 7.56 3.57 3.15
CA GLN A 91 6.66 3.01 4.16
C GLN A 91 6.68 1.47 4.15
N ALA A 92 6.78 0.87 5.33
CA ALA A 92 6.48 -0.54 5.52
C ALA A 92 4.96 -0.73 5.63
N TYR A 93 4.30 -1.07 4.53
CA TYR A 93 2.85 -1.33 4.51
C TYR A 93 2.59 -2.83 4.64
N ILE A 94 2.03 -3.28 5.75
CA ILE A 94 1.89 -4.70 6.07
C ILE A 94 0.43 -5.04 6.32
N THR A 95 -0.03 -6.12 5.69
CA THR A 95 -1.30 -6.75 6.05
C THR A 95 -1.05 -7.83 7.11
N MET A 96 -1.54 -7.62 8.33
CA MET A 96 -1.34 -8.54 9.46
C MET A 96 -2.14 -9.84 9.28
N SER A 97 -3.43 -9.74 8.95
CA SER A 97 -4.30 -10.88 8.67
C SER A 97 -4.79 -10.82 7.22
N GLU A 98 -4.31 -11.73 6.39
CA GLU A 98 -4.67 -11.86 4.95
C GLU A 98 -5.89 -12.76 4.72
N ARG A 99 -6.78 -12.79 5.71
CA ARG A 99 -8.07 -13.49 5.70
C ARG A 99 -9.07 -12.66 6.49
N CYS A 100 -10.35 -12.87 6.20
CA CYS A 100 -11.41 -12.10 6.83
C CYS A 100 -12.69 -12.93 6.92
N ILE A 101 -13.38 -12.88 8.06
CA ILE A 101 -14.71 -13.47 8.24
C ILE A 101 -15.81 -12.70 7.51
N TYR A 102 -15.54 -11.43 7.15
CA TYR A 102 -16.45 -10.59 6.39
C TYR A 102 -16.38 -10.94 4.91
N ASP A 103 -17.44 -10.65 4.15
CA ASP A 103 -17.50 -10.87 2.70
C ASP A 103 -17.93 -9.59 1.95
N CYS A 104 -17.23 -8.49 2.23
CA CYS A 104 -17.40 -7.24 1.49
C CYS A 104 -17.18 -7.50 0.00
N LYS A 105 -18.16 -7.21 -0.86
CA LYS A 105 -18.18 -7.69 -2.25
C LYS A 105 -17.08 -7.11 -3.15
N PHE A 106 -16.52 -5.98 -2.76
CA PHE A 106 -15.39 -5.33 -3.42
C PHE A 106 -14.03 -5.77 -2.86
N CYS A 107 -14.01 -6.48 -1.72
CA CYS A 107 -12.77 -6.85 -1.04
C CYS A 107 -12.29 -8.24 -1.50
N PRO A 108 -11.03 -8.38 -1.94
CA PRO A 108 -10.47 -9.68 -2.32
C PRO A 108 -10.02 -10.53 -1.13
N VAL A 109 -9.71 -9.92 0.02
CA VAL A 109 -9.10 -10.59 1.20
C VAL A 109 -9.83 -11.87 1.64
N PRO A 110 -11.17 -11.92 1.73
CA PRO A 110 -11.87 -13.14 2.15
C PRO A 110 -11.61 -14.34 1.22
N LYS A 111 -11.29 -14.08 -0.05
CA LYS A 111 -11.05 -15.10 -1.09
C LYS A 111 -9.59 -15.56 -1.13
N LEU A 112 -8.65 -14.79 -0.57
CA LEU A 112 -7.22 -15.10 -0.60
C LEU A 112 -6.87 -16.31 0.28
N LYS A 113 -7.64 -16.56 1.35
CA LYS A 113 -7.33 -17.57 2.39
C LYS A 113 -5.87 -17.45 2.88
N GLY A 114 -5.37 -16.22 2.96
CA GLY A 114 -3.97 -15.92 3.23
C GLY A 114 -3.55 -16.18 4.67
N LYS A 115 -2.30 -15.84 4.99
CA LYS A 115 -1.73 -16.11 6.31
C LYS A 115 -2.15 -15.06 7.33
N VAL A 116 -2.20 -15.47 8.59
CA VAL A 116 -2.24 -14.57 9.74
C VAL A 116 -0.84 -14.52 10.33
N LYS A 117 -0.17 -13.37 10.19
CA LYS A 117 1.23 -13.21 10.59
C LYS A 117 1.36 -13.11 12.10
N SER A 118 2.37 -13.73 12.69
CA SER A 118 2.72 -13.51 14.10
C SER A 118 3.31 -12.11 14.31
N VAL A 119 3.45 -11.70 15.57
CA VAL A 119 4.15 -10.45 15.92
C VAL A 119 5.59 -10.49 15.40
N ASP A 120 6.30 -11.58 15.63
CA ASP A 120 7.70 -11.74 15.21
C ASP A 120 7.87 -11.65 13.69
N GLU A 121 6.92 -12.22 12.92
CA GLU A 121 6.94 -12.09 11.47
C GLU A 121 6.75 -10.64 11.01
N ILE A 122 5.85 -9.90 11.65
CA ILE A 122 5.65 -8.47 11.33
C ILE A 122 6.90 -7.68 11.70
N LEU A 123 7.52 -7.95 12.85
CA LEU A 123 8.76 -7.30 13.26
C LEU A 123 9.88 -7.58 12.27
N ALA A 124 10.04 -8.83 11.82
CA ALA A 124 11.05 -9.20 10.83
C ALA A 124 10.84 -8.49 9.49
N LEU A 125 9.58 -8.33 9.05
CA LEU A 125 9.26 -7.55 7.84
C LEU A 125 9.60 -6.07 8.00
N VAL A 126 9.28 -5.46 9.15
CA VAL A 126 9.64 -4.06 9.40
C VAL A 126 11.16 -3.89 9.54
N GLU A 127 11.86 -4.85 10.12
CA GLU A 127 13.32 -4.84 10.22
C GLU A 127 13.98 -4.92 8.85
N ASP A 128 13.51 -5.82 7.98
CA ASP A 128 13.95 -5.88 6.58
C ASP A 128 13.73 -4.54 5.88
N ALA A 129 12.52 -3.96 5.97
CA ALA A 129 12.22 -2.65 5.39
C ALA A 129 13.16 -1.55 5.94
N ASN A 130 13.38 -1.52 7.25
CA ASN A 130 14.23 -0.53 7.90
C ASN A 130 15.71 -0.66 7.49
N SER A 131 16.19 -1.87 7.20
CA SER A 131 17.59 -2.11 6.81
C SER A 131 18.02 -1.37 5.53
N HIS A 132 17.05 -0.91 4.73
CA HIS A 132 17.27 -0.11 3.52
C HIS A 132 17.47 1.39 3.80
N GLY A 133 17.27 1.83 5.05
CA GLY A 133 17.65 3.17 5.53
C GLY A 133 16.73 4.33 5.13
N ASN A 134 15.64 4.08 4.39
CA ASN A 134 14.70 5.10 3.91
C ASN A 134 13.26 4.91 4.43
N MET A 135 13.07 4.14 5.51
CA MET A 135 11.73 3.95 6.09
C MET A 135 11.32 5.18 6.90
N GLU A 136 10.30 5.88 6.41
CA GLU A 136 9.73 7.09 7.02
C GLU A 136 8.44 6.80 7.80
N GLY A 137 7.85 5.62 7.65
CA GLY A 137 6.64 5.23 8.37
C GLY A 137 6.28 3.75 8.27
N ILE A 138 5.34 3.32 9.11
CA ILE A 138 4.79 1.97 9.11
C ILE A 138 3.27 2.06 8.98
N SER A 139 2.67 1.19 8.19
CA SER A 139 1.21 1.05 8.09
C SER A 139 0.84 -0.40 8.33
N ILE A 140 0.00 -0.66 9.32
CA ILE A 140 -0.56 -1.98 9.57
C ILE A 140 -2.04 -1.96 9.20
N THR A 141 -2.42 -2.81 8.25
CA THR A 141 -3.81 -3.09 7.92
C THR A 141 -4.15 -4.53 8.28
N SER A 142 -5.43 -4.83 8.50
CA SER A 142 -5.84 -6.22 8.74
C SER A 142 -7.23 -6.55 8.19
N GLY A 143 -7.39 -7.79 7.72
CA GLY A 143 -8.70 -8.45 7.75
C GLY A 143 -9.07 -8.85 9.18
N VAL A 144 -10.22 -9.48 9.36
CA VAL A 144 -10.68 -9.96 10.69
C VAL A 144 -10.67 -11.48 10.69
N GLU A 145 -9.72 -12.12 11.37
CA GLU A 145 -9.64 -13.59 11.36
C GLU A 145 -10.76 -14.25 12.18
N GLU A 146 -11.05 -13.73 13.37
CA GLU A 146 -12.02 -14.32 14.29
C GLU A 146 -13.08 -13.30 14.73
N THR A 147 -12.64 -12.19 15.32
CA THR A 147 -13.52 -11.10 15.78
C THR A 147 -12.77 -9.77 15.68
N PRO A 148 -13.47 -8.64 15.49
CA PRO A 148 -12.84 -7.32 15.52
C PRO A 148 -12.02 -7.05 16.79
N GLU A 149 -12.51 -7.48 17.95
CA GLU A 149 -11.84 -7.30 19.25
C GLU A 149 -10.49 -8.01 19.31
N LYS A 150 -10.45 -9.30 18.93
CA LYS A 150 -9.19 -10.06 18.86
C LYS A 150 -8.20 -9.42 17.88
N GLU A 151 -8.70 -8.89 16.77
CA GLU A 151 -7.87 -8.22 15.78
C GLU A 151 -7.23 -6.93 16.34
N VAL A 152 -8.00 -6.16 17.12
CA VAL A 152 -7.51 -4.98 17.84
C VAL A 152 -6.49 -5.36 18.91
N GLU A 153 -6.75 -6.39 19.72
CA GLU A 153 -5.82 -6.87 20.75
C GLU A 153 -4.46 -7.26 20.15
N LYS A 154 -4.49 -8.00 19.04
CA LYS A 154 -3.29 -8.39 18.31
C LYS A 154 -2.56 -7.17 17.74
N THR A 155 -3.29 -6.21 17.18
CA THR A 155 -2.71 -4.96 16.67
C THR A 155 -2.05 -4.14 17.78
N VAL A 156 -2.64 -4.09 18.97
CA VAL A 156 -2.05 -3.45 20.16
C VAL A 156 -0.74 -4.13 20.56
N ALA A 157 -0.67 -5.46 20.54
CA ALA A 157 0.56 -6.19 20.82
C ALA A 157 1.67 -5.85 19.81
N VAL A 158 1.35 -5.85 18.51
CA VAL A 158 2.26 -5.44 17.44
C VAL A 158 2.75 -4.00 17.64
N LEU A 159 1.84 -3.06 17.88
CA LEU A 159 2.16 -1.64 18.08
C LEU A 159 3.14 -1.44 19.23
N LYS A 160 2.92 -2.08 20.38
CA LYS A 160 3.81 -1.99 21.54
C LYS A 160 5.22 -2.47 21.21
N GLU A 161 5.35 -3.54 20.44
CA GLU A 161 6.66 -4.05 20.03
C GLU A 161 7.34 -3.16 18.98
N LEU A 162 6.59 -2.63 18.01
CA LEU A 162 7.12 -1.69 17.03
C LEU A 162 7.60 -0.41 17.70
N ARG A 163 6.83 0.14 18.65
CA ARG A 163 7.17 1.37 19.37
C ARG A 163 8.42 1.28 20.24
N LYS A 164 8.78 0.09 20.70
CA LYS A 164 10.06 -0.13 21.41
C LYS A 164 11.27 0.00 20.48
N ARG A 165 11.09 -0.16 19.17
CA ARG A 165 12.18 -0.30 18.18
C ARG A 165 12.26 0.87 17.19
N TYR A 166 11.14 1.53 16.90
CA TYR A 166 11.06 2.50 15.82
C TYR A 166 10.37 3.80 16.25
N ASP A 167 10.99 4.92 15.89
CA ASP A 167 10.51 6.30 16.13
C ASP A 167 9.98 6.95 14.84
N VAL A 168 9.23 6.18 14.05
CA VAL A 168 8.53 6.67 12.84
C VAL A 168 7.01 6.66 13.06
N PRO A 169 6.23 7.49 12.36
CA PRO A 169 4.76 7.40 12.39
C PRO A 169 4.24 5.98 12.10
N ILE A 170 3.26 5.53 12.88
CA ILE A 170 2.59 4.23 12.66
C ILE A 170 1.10 4.47 12.43
N GLY A 171 0.63 4.16 11.22
CA GLY A 171 -0.78 4.19 10.83
C GLY A 171 -1.42 2.82 10.97
N ILE A 172 -2.67 2.79 11.46
CA ILE A 172 -3.42 1.55 11.68
C ILE A 172 -4.76 1.60 10.95
N SER A 173 -5.09 0.50 10.26
CA SER A 173 -6.38 0.28 9.62
C SER A 173 -6.94 -1.08 10.00
N VAL A 174 -7.93 -1.10 10.90
CA VAL A 174 -8.63 -2.31 11.37
C VAL A 174 -10.13 -2.07 11.38
N TYR A 175 -10.92 -3.14 11.49
CA TYR A 175 -12.36 -2.99 11.72
C TYR A 175 -12.60 -2.31 13.08
N PRO A 176 -13.45 -1.28 13.17
CA PRO A 176 -13.65 -0.54 14.41
C PRO A 176 -14.37 -1.38 15.46
N THR A 177 -13.96 -1.22 16.72
CA THR A 177 -14.68 -1.73 17.89
C THR A 177 -15.06 -0.58 18.81
N ARG A 178 -15.81 -0.85 19.88
CA ARG A 178 -16.19 0.17 20.86
C ARG A 178 -14.98 0.95 21.42
N ASP A 179 -13.88 0.26 21.66
CA ASP A 179 -12.70 0.81 22.35
C ASP A 179 -11.45 0.94 21.45
N SER A 180 -11.54 0.55 20.17
CA SER A 180 -10.37 0.44 19.29
C SER A 180 -9.58 1.74 19.18
N SER A 181 -10.23 2.88 19.05
CA SER A 181 -9.55 4.18 18.91
C SER A 181 -8.67 4.50 20.13
N ARG A 182 -9.22 4.29 21.33
CA ARG A 182 -8.51 4.54 22.59
C ARG A 182 -7.35 3.56 22.76
N LEU A 183 -7.61 2.26 22.60
CA LEU A 183 -6.60 1.21 22.77
C LEU A 183 -5.42 1.37 21.80
N LEU A 184 -5.70 1.67 20.53
CA LEU A 184 -4.66 1.87 19.52
C LEU A 184 -3.86 3.15 19.78
N LYS A 185 -4.52 4.24 20.20
CA LYS A 185 -3.83 5.49 20.54
C LYS A 185 -2.91 5.31 21.75
N GLU A 186 -3.39 4.68 22.81
CA GLU A 186 -2.61 4.35 24.02
C GLU A 186 -1.42 3.43 23.69
N ALA A 187 -1.58 2.52 22.73
CA ALA A 187 -0.50 1.66 22.25
C ALA A 187 0.52 2.37 21.36
N GLY A 188 0.28 3.63 20.97
CA GLY A 188 1.22 4.47 20.24
C GLY A 188 0.90 4.67 18.76
N ALA A 189 -0.31 4.39 18.28
CA ALA A 189 -0.70 4.73 16.92
C ALA A 189 -0.61 6.26 16.68
N THR A 190 -0.05 6.65 15.54
CA THR A 190 0.00 8.04 15.08
C THR A 190 -1.27 8.40 14.32
N GLU A 191 -1.73 7.47 13.48
CA GLU A 191 -2.94 7.58 12.67
C GLU A 191 -3.80 6.33 12.87
N ILE A 192 -5.12 6.52 12.94
CA ILE A 192 -6.10 5.44 12.97
C ILE A 192 -7.12 5.71 11.86
N LYS A 193 -7.27 4.75 10.96
CA LYS A 193 -8.12 4.82 9.77
C LYS A 193 -9.24 3.80 9.87
N TYR A 194 -10.47 4.28 9.66
CA TYR A 194 -11.65 3.45 9.49
C TYR A 194 -12.32 3.80 8.16
N ASN A 195 -12.55 2.81 7.32
CA ASN A 195 -13.25 3.02 6.06
C ASN A 195 -14.76 2.83 6.27
N VAL A 196 -15.53 3.85 5.91
CA VAL A 196 -17.01 3.77 5.86
C VAL A 196 -17.47 3.12 4.54
N GLU A 197 -16.62 3.22 3.50
CA GLU A 197 -16.80 2.70 2.14
C GLU A 197 -17.94 3.36 1.33
N THR A 198 -19.12 3.55 1.91
CA THR A 198 -20.24 4.27 1.30
C THR A 198 -21.12 4.94 2.36
N MET A 199 -21.64 6.12 2.04
CA MET A 199 -22.60 6.84 2.90
C MET A 199 -24.05 6.40 2.65
N ASP A 200 -24.32 5.59 1.62
CA ASP A 200 -25.64 5.06 1.31
C ASP A 200 -25.89 3.76 2.11
N PRO A 201 -26.84 3.75 3.07
CA PRO A 201 -27.10 2.57 3.90
C PRO A 201 -27.59 1.36 3.11
N VAL A 202 -28.31 1.56 2.00
CA VAL A 202 -28.81 0.46 1.15
C VAL A 202 -27.65 -0.21 0.42
N ILE A 203 -26.70 0.59 -0.09
CA ILE A 203 -25.48 0.07 -0.71
C ILE A 203 -24.59 -0.60 0.35
N TYR A 204 -24.46 0.01 1.52
CA TYR A 204 -23.68 -0.55 2.64
C TYR A 204 -24.21 -1.94 3.03
N ASP A 205 -25.52 -2.06 3.25
CA ASP A 205 -26.17 -3.32 3.63
C ASP A 205 -26.01 -4.41 2.56
N LYS A 206 -25.99 -4.02 1.28
CA LYS A 206 -25.85 -4.96 0.17
C LYS A 206 -24.41 -5.43 -0.06
N TYR A 207 -23.43 -4.55 0.13
CA TYR A 207 -22.05 -4.80 -0.35
C TYR A 207 -20.98 -4.83 0.74
N CYS A 208 -21.21 -4.20 1.90
CA CYS A 208 -20.24 -4.11 3.00
C CYS A 208 -20.65 -4.96 4.20
N LYS A 209 -21.95 -5.09 4.46
CA LYS A 209 -22.46 -5.77 5.64
C LYS A 209 -22.47 -7.28 5.47
N LYS A 210 -21.53 -7.97 6.13
CA LYS A 210 -21.72 -9.26 6.83
C LYS A 210 -20.42 -9.80 7.45
N PRO A 211 -20.46 -10.53 8.59
CA PRO A 211 -21.23 -11.78 8.73
C PRO A 211 -22.28 -11.76 9.87
N PRO A 212 -23.10 -12.83 10.07
CA PRO A 212 -23.86 -12.99 11.32
C PRO A 212 -22.99 -12.83 12.56
#